data_AF-G7SR22-F1
#
_entry.id   AF-G7SR22-F1
#
_cell.length_a   1.000
_cell.length_b   1.000
_cell.length_c   1.000
_cell.angle_alpha   90.00
_cell.angle_beta   90.00
_cell.angle_gamma   90.00
#
_symmetry.space_group_name_H-M   'P 1'
#
loop_
_entity.id
_entity.type
_entity.pdbx_description
1 polymer ?
#
loop_
_entity_poly.entity_id
_entity_poly.type
_entity_poly.pdbx_seq_one_letter_code
_entity_poly.pdbx_strand_id
1 'polypeptide(L)'
;METNIKDILKGKFLVKEYASRSWNFIVFVTVLSLISITSSHMMDRKIRIITNLGEEIKELKSEYVDIHSRCLQKQQYSVLNKLVNINGLKYLEEPPYELIVEEEKQ
;
A
#
# COMPACT_ATOMS: atom_id res chain seq x y z
N MET A 1 43.90 6.90 -28.37
CA MET A 1 43.00 7.08 -27.21
C MET A 1 42.97 5.86 -26.27
N GLU A 2 43.35 4.66 -26.73
CA GLU A 2 43.21 3.40 -25.96
C GLU A 2 44.16 3.20 -24.77
N THR A 3 45.25 3.96 -24.67
CA THR A 3 46.27 3.76 -23.62
C THR A 3 45.84 4.30 -22.25
N ASN A 4 44.98 5.32 -22.21
CA ASN A 4 44.58 5.97 -20.96
C ASN A 4 43.71 5.07 -20.06
N ILE A 5 42.78 4.31 -20.64
CA ILE A 5 41.91 3.41 -19.88
C ILE A 5 42.71 2.23 -19.30
N LYS A 6 43.64 1.67 -20.10
CA LYS A 6 44.55 0.60 -19.66
C LYS A 6 45.50 1.07 -18.54
N ASP A 7 45.97 2.32 -18.59
CA ASP A 7 46.85 2.88 -17.56
C ASP A 7 46.10 3.19 -16.24
N ILE A 8 44.81 3.53 -16.31
CA ILE A 8 43.93 3.68 -15.14
C ILE A 8 43.65 2.31 -14.50
N LEU A 9 43.28 1.30 -15.30
CA LEU A 9 43.04 -0.07 -14.84
C LEU A 9 44.30 -0.74 -14.27
N LYS A 10 45.48 -0.44 -14.83
CA LYS A 10 46.78 -0.90 -14.31
C LYS A 10 47.26 -0.12 -13.08
N GLY A 11 46.50 0.86 -12.59
CA GLY A 11 46.83 1.59 -11.37
C GLY A 11 48.07 2.47 -11.49
N LYS A 12 48.43 2.95 -12.70
CA LYS A 12 49.61 3.81 -12.89
C LYS A 12 49.51 5.13 -12.11
N PHE A 13 48.30 5.53 -11.72
CA PHE A 13 47.97 6.63 -10.79
C PHE A 13 48.40 6.37 -9.34
N LEU A 14 48.62 5.10 -8.96
CA LEU A 14 49.08 4.68 -7.62
C LEU A 14 50.59 4.56 -7.50
N VAL A 15 51.34 4.57 -8.62
CA VAL A 15 52.79 4.28 -8.65
C VAL A 15 53.66 5.52 -8.98
N LYS A 16 53.06 6.61 -9.48
CA LYS A 16 53.78 7.88 -9.71
C LYS A 16 54.00 8.67 -8.41
N GLU A 17 54.94 9.62 -8.40
CA GLU A 17 55.33 10.49 -7.25
C GLU A 17 54.17 11.13 -6.45
N TYR A 18 52.96 11.25 -7.01
CA TYR A 18 51.75 11.74 -6.35
C TYR A 18 50.90 10.64 -5.66
N ALA A 19 51.40 9.40 -5.57
CA ALA A 19 50.72 8.23 -5.03
C ALA A 19 50.11 8.44 -3.62
N SER A 20 50.76 9.27 -2.81
CA SER A 20 50.28 9.67 -1.48
C SER A 20 48.88 10.28 -1.51
N ARG A 21 48.57 11.12 -2.50
CA ARG A 21 47.25 11.77 -2.62
C ARG A 21 46.18 10.80 -3.14
N SER A 22 46.57 9.88 -4.02
CA SER A 22 45.72 8.88 -4.68
C SER A 22 45.23 7.78 -3.73
N TRP A 23 46.04 7.40 -2.73
CA TRP A 23 45.71 6.34 -1.78
C TRP A 23 44.47 6.67 -0.93
N ASN A 24 44.35 7.93 -0.49
CA ASN A 24 43.19 8.40 0.27
C ASN A 24 41.88 8.29 -0.54
N PHE A 25 41.94 8.47 -1.87
CA PHE A 25 40.78 8.32 -2.74
C PHE A 25 40.35 6.86 -2.88
N ILE A 26 41.28 5.91 -2.96
CA ILE A 26 40.97 4.47 -2.95
C ILE A 26 40.28 4.09 -1.64
N VAL A 27 40.83 4.52 -0.50
CA VAL A 27 40.24 4.25 0.82
C VAL A 27 38.85 4.86 0.93
N PHE A 28 38.65 6.06 0.38
CA PHE A 28 37.33 6.68 0.33
C PHE A 28 36.32 5.84 -0.46
N VAL A 29 36.69 5.36 -1.66
CA VAL A 29 35.80 4.55 -2.52
C VAL A 29 35.53 3.18 -1.91
N THR A 30 36.51 2.54 -1.27
CA THR A 30 36.30 1.25 -0.60
C THR A 30 35.38 1.38 0.62
N VAL A 31 35.55 2.43 1.43
CA VAL A 31 34.65 2.76 2.55
C VAL A 31 33.25 3.06 2.04
N LEU A 32 33.12 3.84 0.95
CA LEU A 32 31.83 4.13 0.34
C LEU A 32 31.14 2.86 -0.18
N SER A 33 31.90 1.94 -0.77
CA SER A 33 31.40 0.63 -1.22
C SER A 33 30.89 -0.22 -0.04
N LEU A 34 31.62 -0.25 1.08
CA LEU A 34 31.19 -0.92 2.32
C LEU A 34 29.89 -0.32 2.89
N ILE A 35 29.79 1.01 2.89
CA ILE A 35 28.56 1.73 3.32
C ILE A 35 27.39 1.37 2.39
N SER A 36 27.63 1.29 1.08
CA SER A 36 26.59 0.91 0.12
C SER A 36 26.08 -0.51 0.35
N ILE A 37 26.97 -1.48 0.58
CA ILE A 37 26.58 -2.88 0.82
C ILE A 37 25.73 -3.00 2.10
N THR A 38 26.16 -2.32 3.17
CA THR A 38 25.43 -2.34 4.45
C THR A 38 24.08 -1.65 4.36
N SER A 39 23.98 -0.53 3.65
CA SER A 39 22.71 0.17 3.39
C SER A 39 21.72 -0.69 2.62
N SER A 40 22.16 -1.42 1.59
CA SER A 40 21.30 -2.32 0.81
C SER A 40 20.67 -3.40 1.70
N HIS A 41 21.46 -3.98 2.62
CA HIS A 41 20.94 -5.02 3.52
C HIS A 41 19.90 -4.49 4.52
N MET A 42 19.99 -3.21 4.91
CA MET A 42 18.95 -2.54 5.71
C MET A 42 17.68 -2.25 4.89
N MET A 43 17.83 -1.92 3.61
CA MET A 43 16.71 -1.72 2.69
C MET A 43 15.90 -3.01 2.53
N ASP A 44 16.56 -4.15 2.37
CA ASP A 44 15.89 -5.46 2.23
C ASP A 44 15.04 -5.81 3.44
N ARG A 45 15.50 -5.49 4.66
CA ARG A 45 14.73 -5.70 5.89
C ARG A 45 13.47 -4.85 5.92
N LYS A 46 13.56 -3.59 5.50
CA LYS A 46 12.41 -2.68 5.44
C LYS A 46 11.40 -3.13 4.38
N ILE A 47 11.86 -3.58 3.22
CA ILE A 47 10.98 -4.06 2.14
C ILE A 47 10.15 -5.24 2.62
N ARG A 48 10.73 -6.22 3.34
CA ARG A 48 9.96 -7.35 3.88
C ARG A 48 8.85 -6.90 4.83
N ILE A 49 9.13 -5.93 5.69
CA ILE A 49 8.11 -5.36 6.60
C ILE A 49 7.00 -4.68 5.79
N ILE A 50 7.37 -3.90 4.77
CA ILE A 50 6.41 -3.21 3.90
C ILE A 50 5.51 -4.21 3.17
N THR A 51 6.07 -5.30 2.65
CA THR A 51 5.29 -6.36 1.98
C THR A 51 4.27 -6.98 2.94
N ASN A 52 4.68 -7.34 4.15
CA ASN A 52 3.78 -7.92 5.16
C ASN A 52 2.64 -6.95 5.54
N LEU A 53 2.95 -5.67 5.77
CA LEU A 53 1.93 -4.64 6.03
C LEU A 53 0.98 -4.45 4.84
N GLY A 54 1.50 -4.56 3.62
CA GLY A 54 0.69 -4.49 2.39
C GLY A 54 -0.27 -5.67 2.26
N GLU A 55 0.16 -6.88 2.65
CA GLU A 55 -0.70 -8.06 2.70
C GLU A 55 -1.82 -7.90 3.73
N GLU A 56 -1.51 -7.42 4.94
CA GLU A 56 -2.51 -7.16 5.98
C GLU A 56 -3.57 -6.15 5.54
N ILE A 57 -3.17 -5.05 4.90
CA ILE A 57 -4.10 -4.05 4.33
C ILE A 57 -5.00 -4.70 3.26
N LYS A 58 -4.43 -5.58 2.44
CA LYS A 58 -5.18 -6.27 1.39
C LYS A 58 -6.21 -7.23 1.98
N GLU A 59 -5.85 -7.97 3.03
CA GLU A 59 -6.76 -8.84 3.75
C GLU A 59 -7.92 -8.05 4.36
N LEU A 60 -7.63 -6.98 5.11
CA LEU A 60 -8.67 -6.12 5.71
C LEU A 60 -9.60 -5.51 4.65
N LYS A 61 -9.04 -5.08 3.51
CA LYS A 61 -9.83 -4.54 2.41
C LYS A 61 -10.74 -5.60 1.79
N SER A 62 -10.26 -6.84 1.66
CA SER A 62 -11.07 -7.96 1.18
C SER A 62 -12.24 -8.21 2.13
N GLU A 63 -11.98 -8.27 3.44
CA GLU A 63 -13.01 -8.46 4.44
C GLU A 63 -14.06 -7.33 4.42
N TYR A 64 -13.62 -6.07 4.32
CA TYR A 64 -14.52 -4.93 4.20
C TYR A 64 -15.43 -5.04 2.97
N VAL A 65 -14.86 -5.39 1.80
CA VAL A 65 -15.64 -5.53 0.56
C VAL A 65 -16.67 -6.65 0.69
N ASP A 66 -16.31 -7.77 1.32
CA ASP A 66 -17.22 -8.88 1.56
C ASP A 66 -18.39 -8.50 2.48
N ILE A 67 -18.10 -7.83 3.59
CA ILE A 67 -19.13 -7.36 4.54
C ILE A 67 -20.03 -6.32 3.87
N HIS A 68 -19.45 -5.37 3.15
CA HIS A 68 -20.19 -4.34 2.43
C HIS A 68 -21.13 -4.94 1.39
N SER A 69 -20.63 -5.89 0.59
CA SER A 69 -21.42 -6.62 -0.41
C SER A 69 -22.58 -7.39 0.24
N ARG A 70 -22.32 -8.09 1.35
CA ARG A 70 -23.38 -8.78 2.13
C ARG A 70 -24.43 -7.81 2.67
N CYS A 71 -24.02 -6.62 3.12
CA CYS A 71 -24.95 -5.59 3.59
C CYS A 71 -25.85 -5.11 2.44
N LEU A 72 -25.25 -4.76 1.29
CA LEU A 72 -25.99 -4.33 0.10
C LEU A 72 -26.95 -5.40 -0.40
N GLN A 73 -26.54 -6.67 -0.38
CA GLN A 73 -27.40 -7.78 -0.78
C GLN A 73 -28.63 -7.90 0.12
N LYS A 74 -28.49 -7.67 1.43
CA LYS A 74 -29.64 -7.65 2.37
C LYS A 74 -30.56 -6.44 2.17
N GLN A 75 -30.02 -5.30 1.75
CA GLN A 75 -30.78 -4.09 1.43
C GLN A 75 -31.50 -4.16 0.07
N GLN A 76 -31.17 -5.15 -0.77
CA GLN A 76 -31.78 -5.26 -2.09
C GLN A 76 -33.29 -5.52 -1.98
N TYR A 77 -34.09 -4.70 -2.68
CA TYR A 77 -35.56 -4.78 -2.70
C TYR A 77 -36.10 -6.18 -2.99
N SER A 78 -35.45 -6.95 -3.86
CA SER A 78 -35.85 -8.33 -4.18
C SER A 78 -35.72 -9.29 -2.99
N VAL A 79 -34.67 -9.12 -2.17
CA VAL A 79 -34.40 -9.91 -0.96
C VAL A 79 -35.34 -9.47 0.16
N LEU A 80 -35.53 -8.16 0.33
CA LEU A 80 -36.51 -7.60 1.25
C LEU A 80 -37.93 -8.07 0.91
N ASN A 81 -38.37 -8.00 -0.35
CA ASN A 81 -39.69 -8.46 -0.76
C ASN A 81 -39.90 -9.96 -0.48
N LYS A 82 -38.87 -10.79 -0.66
CA LYS A 82 -38.97 -12.22 -0.30
C LYS A 82 -39.11 -12.41 1.22
N LEU A 83 -38.30 -11.73 2.02
CA LEU A 83 -38.37 -11.78 3.49
C LEU A 83 -39.72 -11.27 4.03
N VAL A 84 -40.18 -10.14 3.51
CA VAL A 84 -41.44 -9.47 3.88
C VAL A 84 -42.64 -10.35 3.53
N ASN A 85 -42.66 -10.98 2.34
CA ASN A 85 -43.71 -11.94 1.96
C ASN A 85 -43.75 -13.18 2.86
N ILE A 86 -42.60 -13.72 3.28
CA ILE A 86 -42.53 -14.87 4.21
C ILE A 86 -43.13 -14.48 5.58
N ASN A 87 -42.90 -13.24 6.01
CA ASN A 87 -43.39 -12.72 7.28
C ASN A 87 -44.85 -12.22 7.21
N GLY A 88 -45.56 -12.43 6.09
CA GLY A 88 -46.97 -12.04 5.91
C GLY A 88 -47.19 -10.54 5.76
N LEU A 89 -46.12 -9.76 5.58
CA LEU A 89 -46.17 -8.32 5.38
C LEU A 89 -46.37 -8.04 3.88
N LYS A 90 -47.23 -7.07 3.54
CA LYS A 90 -47.53 -6.69 2.16
C LYS A 90 -46.98 -5.29 1.89
N TYR A 91 -46.43 -5.07 0.71
CA TYR A 91 -45.98 -3.74 0.31
C TYR A 91 -47.21 -2.82 0.19
N LEU A 92 -47.14 -1.61 0.75
CA LEU A 92 -48.17 -0.61 0.55
C LEU A 92 -48.07 -0.09 -0.89
N GLU A 93 -49.10 -0.33 -1.70
CA GLU A 93 -49.19 0.21 -3.07
C GLU A 93 -49.42 1.74 -3.07
N GLU A 94 -49.91 2.27 -1.96
CA GLU A 94 -50.23 3.68 -1.76
C GLU A 94 -49.48 4.22 -0.54
N PRO A 95 -48.93 5.44 -0.57
CA PRO A 95 -48.26 6.02 0.59
C PRO A 95 -49.24 6.14 1.78
N PRO A 96 -48.77 5.94 3.03
CA PRO A 96 -49.63 6.02 4.20
C PRO A 96 -50.15 7.44 4.39
N TYR A 97 -51.42 7.55 4.81
CA TYR A 97 -52.05 8.82 5.12
C TYR A 97 -51.53 9.36 6.46
N GLU A 98 -51.12 10.63 6.47
CA GLU A 98 -50.79 11.34 7.70
C GLU A 98 -52.10 11.76 8.39
N LEU A 99 -52.37 11.19 9.57
CA LEU A 99 -53.52 11.59 10.39
C LEU A 99 -53.16 12.87 11.14
N ILE A 100 -53.59 14.01 10.63
CA ILE A 100 -53.52 15.28 11.35
C ILE A 100 -54.73 15.33 12.28
N VAL A 101 -54.48 15.26 13.59
CA VAL A 101 -55.52 15.44 14.60
C VAL A 101 -55.79 16.95 14.70
N GLU A 102 -56.94 17.40 14.22
CA GLU A 102 -57.43 18.74 14.53
C GLU A 102 -57.94 18.73 15.97
N GLU A 103 -57.23 19.41 16.88
CA GLU A 103 -57.75 19.72 18.21
C GLU A 103 -58.95 20.65 18.05
N GLU A 104 -60.16 20.15 18.32
CA GLU A 104 -61.36 20.98 18.45
C GLU A 104 -61.12 22.02 19.56
N LYS A 105 -60.91 23.27 19.15
CA LYS A 105 -60.87 24.43 20.04
C LYS A 105 -62.24 24.60 20.70
N GLN A 106 -62.30 24.29 22.00
CA GLN A 106 -63.37 24.73 22.89
C GLN A 106 -63.28 26.24 23.15
#